data_AF-A0A6G0S3S9-F1
#
_entry.id   AF-A0A6G0S3S9-F1
#
_cell.length_a   1.000
_cell.length_b   1.000
_cell.length_c   1.000
_cell.angle_alpha   90.00
_cell.angle_beta   90.00
_cell.angle_gamma   90.00
#
_symmetry.space_group_name_H-M   'P 1'
#
loop_
_entity.id
_entity.type
_entity.pdbx_description
1 polymer ?
#
loop_
_entity_poly.entity_id
_entity_poly.type
_entity_poly.pdbx_seq_one_letter_code
_entity_poly.pdbx_strand_id
1 'polypeptide(L)'
;MPPRRTATEEERQRVLDAFEAGDNWLTVARYNNVSRAAAYRLSKMGDPSPPPRGGARTSCVKCTDAMVEALETYLDEECTLTPV
;
A
#
# COMPACT_ATOMS: atom_id res chain seq x y z
N MET A 1 15.90 19.73 -1.44
CA MET A 1 15.44 18.78 -2.47
C MET A 1 13.98 18.47 -2.16
N PRO A 2 13.01 18.71 -3.05
CA PRO A 2 11.61 18.41 -2.76
C PRO A 2 11.44 16.91 -2.52
N PRO A 3 10.51 16.49 -1.64
CA PRO A 3 10.24 15.07 -1.42
C PRO A 3 9.85 14.43 -2.75
N ARG A 4 10.45 13.28 -3.08
CA ARG A 4 10.10 12.55 -4.30
C ARG A 4 8.63 12.16 -4.22
N ARG A 5 7.80 12.73 -5.11
CA ARG A 5 6.43 12.27 -5.31
C ARG A 5 6.46 10.79 -5.68
N THR A 6 5.48 10.03 -5.23
CA THR A 6 5.28 8.66 -5.72
C THR A 6 4.53 8.72 -7.03
N ALA A 7 4.89 7.85 -7.97
CA ALA A 7 4.13 7.70 -9.21
C ALA A 7 2.67 7.30 -8.89
N THR A 8 1.71 7.92 -9.55
CA THR A 8 0.29 7.56 -9.45
C THR A 8 -0.01 6.26 -10.19
N GLU A 9 -1.22 5.74 -10.03
CA GLU A 9 -1.73 4.59 -10.77
C GLU A 9 -1.58 4.80 -12.28
N GLU A 10 -2.02 5.96 -12.77
CA GLU A 10 -2.05 6.27 -14.20
C GLU A 10 -0.64 6.46 -14.78
N GLU A 11 0.29 6.97 -13.97
CA GLU A 11 1.71 7.04 -14.32
C GLU A 11 2.33 5.64 -14.43
N ARG A 12 1.90 4.68 -13.59
CA ARG A 12 2.35 3.29 -13.62
C ARG A 12 1.68 2.51 -14.76
N GLN A 13 0.39 2.71 -15.00
CA GLN A 13 -0.34 2.12 -16.11
C GLN A 13 0.33 2.45 -17.44
N ARG A 14 0.70 3.71 -17.67
CA ARG A 14 1.43 4.11 -18.90
C ARG A 14 2.75 3.35 -19.11
N VAL A 15 3.43 2.96 -18.02
CA VAL A 15 4.65 2.15 -18.10
C VAL A 15 4.33 0.70 -18.45
N LEU A 16 3.22 0.15 -17.94
CA LEU A 16 2.73 -1.19 -18.31
C LEU A 16 2.30 -1.23 -19.76
N ASP A 17 1.50 -0.27 -20.22
CA ASP A 17 1.04 -0.19 -21.61
C ASP A 17 2.24 -0.16 -22.58
N ALA A 18 3.25 0.65 -22.27
CA ALA A 18 4.49 0.72 -23.07
C ALA A 18 5.31 -0.59 -23.00
N PHE A 19 5.27 -1.31 -21.87
CA PHE A 19 5.94 -2.60 -21.73
C PHE A 19 5.25 -3.67 -22.57
N GLU A 20 3.91 -3.72 -22.55
CA GLU A 20 3.10 -4.65 -23.34
C GLU A 20 3.19 -4.37 -24.85
N ALA A 21 3.26 -3.10 -25.24
CA ALA A 21 3.48 -2.69 -26.62
C ALA A 21 4.90 -3.01 -27.15
N GLY A 22 5.85 -3.38 -26.28
CA GLY A 22 7.25 -3.61 -26.64
C GLY A 22 8.04 -2.32 -26.91
N ASP A 23 7.51 -1.17 -26.49
CA ASP A 23 8.11 0.15 -26.65
C ASP A 23 9.25 0.40 -25.64
N ASN A 24 9.87 1.58 -25.69
CA ASN A 24 10.91 2.00 -24.74
C ASN A 24 10.32 2.40 -23.37
N TRP A 25 9.73 1.42 -22.68
CA TRP A 25 9.04 1.57 -21.39
C TRP A 25 9.93 2.12 -20.25
N LEU A 26 11.26 1.92 -20.31
CA LEU A 26 12.20 2.52 -19.35
C LEU A 26 12.29 4.05 -19.50
N THR A 27 12.15 4.55 -20.72
CA THR A 27 12.09 5.98 -20.99
C THR A 27 10.77 6.56 -20.49
N VAL A 28 9.65 5.84 -20.72
CA VAL A 28 8.33 6.19 -20.18
C VAL A 28 8.37 6.25 -18.65
N ALA A 29 9.01 5.29 -17.99
CA ALA A 29 9.18 5.28 -16.53
C ALA A 29 9.91 6.51 -16.00
N ARG A 30 11.00 6.94 -16.68
CA ARG A 30 11.78 8.13 -16.30
C ARG A 30 10.94 9.40 -16.32
N TYR A 31 10.07 9.57 -17.33
CA TYR A 31 9.20 10.73 -17.46
C TYR A 31 7.99 10.68 -16.51
N ASN A 32 7.54 9.48 -16.15
CA ASN A 32 6.42 9.26 -15.24
C ASN A 32 6.84 9.10 -13.77
N ASN A 33 8.06 9.55 -13.43
CA ASN A 33 8.56 9.55 -12.06
C ASN A 33 8.58 8.15 -11.40
N VAL A 34 8.67 7.11 -12.23
CA VAL A 34 8.85 5.71 -11.84
C VAL A 34 10.36 5.43 -11.89
N SER A 35 10.94 5.01 -10.76
CA SER A 35 12.35 4.63 -10.74
C SER A 35 12.57 3.36 -11.58
N ARG A 36 13.78 3.19 -12.14
CA ARG A 36 14.12 1.98 -12.92
C ARG A 36 13.82 0.68 -12.18
N ALA A 37 14.15 0.62 -10.89
CA ALA A 37 13.85 -0.55 -10.05
C ALA A 37 12.34 -0.74 -9.85
N ALA A 38 11.56 0.34 -9.70
CA ALA A 38 10.12 0.26 -9.61
C ALA A 38 9.50 -0.19 -10.94
N ALA A 39 10.02 0.27 -12.08
CA ALA A 39 9.57 -0.14 -13.40
C ALA A 39 9.76 -1.65 -13.61
N TYR A 40 10.93 -2.23 -13.28
CA TYR A 40 11.12 -3.68 -13.38
C TYR A 40 10.18 -4.47 -12.48
N ARG A 41 9.93 -4.01 -11.24
CA ARG A 41 8.97 -4.66 -10.34
C ARG A 41 7.55 -4.59 -10.90
N LEU A 42 7.18 -3.43 -11.44
CA LEU A 42 5.90 -3.17 -12.08
C LEU A 42 5.69 -4.11 -13.28
N SER A 43 6.63 -4.18 -14.21
CA SER A 43 6.56 -5.11 -15.36
C SER A 43 6.54 -6.59 -14.96
N LYS A 44 7.13 -6.94 -13.80
CA LYS A 44 7.09 -8.33 -13.28
C LYS A 44 5.75 -8.66 -12.61
N MET A 45 5.15 -7.72 -11.87
CA MET A 45 3.88 -7.92 -11.19
C MET A 45 2.68 -7.74 -12.12
N GLY A 46 2.78 -6.86 -13.11
CA GLY A 46 1.65 -6.45 -13.96
C GLY A 46 0.60 -5.60 -13.23
N ASP A 47 0.88 -5.17 -12.01
CA ASP A 47 -0.07 -4.43 -11.16
C ASP A 47 0.32 -2.94 -11.09
N PRO A 48 -0.50 -2.05 -11.67
CA PRO A 48 -0.26 -0.62 -11.63
C PRO A 48 -0.55 -0.02 -10.25
N SER A 49 -1.16 -0.76 -9.31
CA SER A 49 -1.47 -0.31 -7.95
C SER A 49 -0.23 0.27 -7.24
N PRO A 50 -0.27 1.50 -6.69
CA PRO A 50 0.80 1.98 -5.85
C PRO A 50 0.90 1.10 -4.60
N PRO A 51 2.12 0.80 -4.13
CA PRO A 51 2.29 -0.02 -2.95
C PRO A 51 1.59 0.62 -1.73
N PRO A 52 1.00 -0.20 -0.84
CA PRO A 52 0.34 0.31 0.36
C PRO A 52 1.32 1.17 1.16
N ARG A 53 0.85 2.32 1.64
CA ARG A 53 1.66 3.29 2.39
C ARG A 53 1.29 3.23 3.85
N GLY A 54 2.32 3.19 4.70
CA GLY A 54 2.12 3.15 6.15
C GLY A 54 1.57 1.81 6.61
N GLY A 55 0.89 1.82 7.76
CA GLY A 55 0.41 0.63 8.45
C GLY A 55 1.15 0.40 9.77
N ALA A 56 0.41 -0.09 10.76
CA ALA A 56 0.99 -0.51 12.03
C ALA A 56 1.74 -1.83 11.83
N ARG A 57 2.95 -1.93 12.38
CA ARG A 57 3.63 -3.22 12.48
C ARG A 57 2.92 -4.05 13.54
N THR A 58 2.71 -5.33 13.30
CA THR A 58 2.10 -6.26 14.27
C THR A 58 2.79 -6.22 15.63
N SER A 59 4.13 -6.08 15.66
CA SER A 59 4.90 -5.92 16.91
C SER A 59 4.67 -4.60 17.65
N CYS A 60 4.07 -3.61 17.01
CA CYS A 60 3.74 -2.30 17.60
C CYS A 60 2.25 -2.18 17.95
N VAL A 61 1.42 -3.16 17.60
CA VAL A 61 -0.02 -3.17 17.91
C VAL A 61 -0.19 -3.55 19.38
N LYS A 62 -0.76 -2.64 20.18
CA LYS A 62 -1.02 -2.88 21.62
C LYS A 62 -2.33 -3.63 21.89
N CYS A 63 -3.30 -3.52 20.98
CA CYS A 63 -4.59 -4.19 21.08
C CYS A 63 -4.67 -5.23 19.96
N THR A 64 -4.44 -6.49 20.31
CA THR A 64 -4.58 -7.60 19.37
C THR A 64 -6.05 -7.97 19.21
N ASP A 65 -6.38 -8.69 18.13
CA ASP A 65 -7.75 -9.16 17.89
C ASP A 65 -8.27 -10.01 19.08
N ALA A 66 -7.43 -10.85 19.67
CA ALA A 66 -7.77 -11.62 20.86
C ALA A 66 -8.06 -10.74 22.10
N MET A 67 -7.38 -9.60 22.24
CA MET A 67 -7.68 -8.66 23.32
C MET A 67 -9.01 -7.94 23.08
N VAL A 68 -9.33 -7.63 21.82
CA VAL A 68 -10.62 -7.03 21.44
C VAL A 68 -11.76 -8.03 21.71
N GLU A 69 -11.63 -9.27 21.25
CA GLU A 69 -12.62 -10.34 21.48
C GLU A 69 -12.85 -10.60 22.97
N ALA A 70 -11.77 -10.62 23.77
CA ALA A 70 -11.90 -10.73 25.23
C ALA A 70 -12.68 -9.53 25.80
N LEU A 71 -12.33 -8.30 25.41
CA LEU A 71 -13.04 -7.09 25.85
C LEU A 71 -14.52 -7.08 25.46
N GLU A 72 -14.85 -7.50 24.25
CA GLU A 72 -16.23 -7.63 23.76
C GLU A 72 -17.00 -8.64 24.62
N THR A 73 -16.42 -9.81 24.87
CA THR A 73 -17.02 -10.84 25.75
C THR A 73 -17.27 -10.30 27.15
N TYR A 74 -16.28 -9.60 27.75
CA TYR A 74 -16.44 -8.98 29.06
C TYR A 74 -17.57 -7.94 29.10
N LEU A 75 -17.76 -7.15 28.04
CA LEU A 75 -18.82 -6.15 27.96
C LEU A 75 -20.21 -6.77 27.77
N ASP A 76 -20.32 -7.82 26.96
CA ASP A 76 -21.56 -8.58 26.79
C ASP A 76 -21.99 -9.27 28.09
N GLU A 77 -21.04 -9.77 28.88
CA GLU A 77 -21.31 -10.42 30.17
C GLU A 77 -21.59 -9.41 31.30
N GLU A 78 -20.91 -8.25 31.32
CA GLU A 78 -21.00 -7.27 32.40
C GLU A 78 -21.12 -5.82 31.87
N CYS A 79 -22.29 -5.49 31.32
CA CYS A 79 -22.68 -4.18 30.75
C CYS A 79 -22.67 -2.97 31.72
N THR A 80 -22.22 -3.13 32.98
CA THR A 80 -22.20 -2.06 34.00
C THR A 80 -20.87 -1.29 34.07
N LEU A 81 -19.86 -1.73 33.31
CA LEU A 81 -18.48 -1.23 33.40
C LEU A 81 -18.17 -0.04 32.50
N THR A 82 -19.15 0.47 31.73
CA THR A 82 -19.01 1.75 31.02
C THR A 82 -19.68 2.86 31.84
N PRO A 83 -18.95 3.89 32.28
CA PRO A 83 -19.58 5.00 33.00
C PRO A 83 -20.45 5.82 32.03
N VAL A 84 -21.69 6.08 32.46
CA VAL A 84 -22.65 6.97 31.79
C VAL A 84 -22.20 8.43 31.88
#